data_AF-A0A2I7K9K3-F1
#
_entry.id   AF-A0A2I7K9K3-F1
#
_cell.length_a   1.000
_cell.length_b   1.000
_cell.length_c   1.000
_cell.angle_alpha   90.00
_cell.angle_beta   90.00
_cell.angle_gamma   90.00
#
_symmetry.space_group_name_H-M   'P 1'
#
loop_
_entity.id
_entity.type
_entity.pdbx_description
1 polymer ?
#
loop_
_entity_poly.entity_id
_entity_poly.type
_entity_poly.pdbx_seq_one_letter_code
_entity_poly.pdbx_strand_id
1 'polypeptide(L)' 'MSESPEENLIKAKQSGSLIEPKEVADAVLYMLSRPRNVTIRDMVVLPTNFDI' A
#
# COMPACT_ATOMS: atom_id res chain seq x y z
N MET A 1 6.63 -13.02 -25.19
CA MET A 1 7.56 -13.69 -24.25
C MET A 1 7.03 -13.39 -22.87
N SER A 2 6.52 -14.38 -22.15
CA SER A 2 5.96 -14.18 -20.81
C SER A 2 7.10 -14.15 -19.79
N GLU A 3 7.37 -12.98 -19.22
CA GLU A 3 8.28 -12.85 -18.08
C GLU A 3 7.71 -13.66 -16.90
N SER A 4 8.60 -14.38 -16.20
CA SER A 4 8.22 -15.25 -15.10
C SER A 4 7.55 -14.44 -13.97
N PRO A 5 6.63 -15.02 -13.17
CA PRO A 5 6.06 -14.35 -12.00
C PRO A 5 7.12 -13.75 -11.05
N GLU A 6 8.28 -14.39 -10.92
CA GLU A 6 9.38 -13.91 -10.07
C GLU A 6 10.02 -12.62 -10.62
N GLU A 7 10.24 -12.54 -11.92
CA GLU A 7 10.83 -11.36 -12.57
C GLU A 7 9.89 -10.16 -12.47
N ASN A 8 8.59 -10.39 -12.63
CA ASN A 8 7.56 -9.37 -12.46
C ASN A 8 7.54 -8.82 -11.02
N LEU A 9 7.66 -9.69 -10.02
CA LEU A 9 7.72 -9.29 -8.60
C LEU A 9 8.96 -8.43 -8.31
N ILE A 10 10.12 -8.80 -8.85
CA ILE A 10 11.37 -8.06 -8.68
C ILE A 10 11.26 -6.66 -9.31
N LYS A 11 10.75 -6.58 -10.54
CA LYS A 11 10.56 -5.30 -11.23
C LYS A 11 9.57 -4.39 -10.50
N ALA A 12 8.46 -4.94 -10.02
CA ALA A 12 7.47 -4.19 -9.26
C ALA A 12 8.07 -3.63 -7.96
N LYS A 13 8.85 -4.43 -7.22
CA LYS A 13 9.60 -3.97 -6.05
C LYS A 13 10.59 -2.84 -6.39
N GLN A 14 11.32 -2.96 -7.50
CA GLN A 14 12.29 -1.95 -7.93
C GLN A 14 11.64 -0.65 -8.42
N SER A 15 10.45 -0.73 -9.02
CA SER A 15 9.73 0.44 -9.53
C SER A 15 9.09 1.30 -8.43
N GLY A 16 8.96 0.75 -7.21
CA GLY A 16 8.22 1.41 -6.13
C GLY A 16 6.71 1.42 -6.35
N SER A 17 6.18 0.57 -7.25
CA SER A 17 4.75 0.45 -7.55
C SER A 17 4.01 -0.50 -6.60
N LEU A 18 4.69 -1.03 -5.58
CA LEU A 18 4.13 -1.94 -4.60
C LEU A 18 3.99 -1.24 -3.25
N ILE A 19 2.92 -1.59 -2.54
CA ILE A 19 2.75 -1.25 -1.12
C ILE A 19 3.32 -2.39 -0.28
N GLU A 20 4.06 -2.02 0.76
CA GLU A 20 4.52 -2.98 1.76
C GLU A 20 3.42 -3.21 2.81
N PRO A 21 3.24 -4.45 3.32
CA PRO A 21 2.20 -4.75 4.31
C PRO A 21 2.26 -3.85 5.57
N LYS A 22 3.46 -3.39 5.94
CA LYS A 22 3.67 -2.48 7.04
C LYS A 22 2.96 -1.13 6.84
N GLU A 23 2.95 -0.60 5.62
CA GLU A 23 2.31 0.69 5.32
C GLU A 23 0.79 0.61 5.51
N VAL A 24 0.18 -0.54 5.16
CA VAL A 24 -1.23 -0.81 5.43
C VAL A 24 -1.50 -0.96 6.93
N ALA A 25 -0.62 -1.64 7.67
CA ALA A 25 -0.75 -1.78 9.11
C ALA A 25 -0.69 -0.42 9.83
N ASP A 26 0.22 0.46 9.41
CA ASP A 26 0.35 1.82 9.94
C ASP A 26 -0.91 2.65 9.65
N ALA A 27 -1.49 2.52 8.45
CA ALA A 27 -2.78 3.13 8.11
C ALA A 27 -3.92 2.67 9.04
N VAL A 28 -4.01 1.36 9.32
CA VAL A 28 -5.01 0.82 10.26
C VAL A 28 -4.78 1.34 11.68
N LEU A 29 -3.53 1.38 12.16
CA LEU A 29 -3.20 1.96 13.47
C LEU A 29 -3.58 3.45 13.54
N TYR A 30 -3.40 4.19 12.46
CA TYR A 30 -3.87 5.58 12.37
C TYR A 30 -5.39 5.67 12.50
N MET A 31 -6.15 4.80 11.83
CA MET A 31 -7.61 4.72 11.96
C MET A 31 -8.06 4.49 13.39
N LEU A 32 -7.43 3.52 14.06
CA LEU A 32 -7.82 3.10 15.42
C LEU A 32 -7.35 4.08 16.52
N SER A 33 -6.34 4.90 16.24
CA SER A 33 -5.81 5.87 17.19
C SER A 33 -6.59 7.19 17.23
N ARG A 34 -7.66 7.34 16.45
CA ARG A 34 -8.49 8.55 16.49
C ARG A 34 -9.30 8.61 17.80
N PRO A 35 -9.58 9.81 18.33
CA PRO A 35 -10.48 9.98 19.48
C PRO A 35 -11.82 9.27 19.28
N ARG A 36 -12.46 8.82 20.37
CA ARG A 36 -13.69 8.00 20.31
C ARG A 36 -14.87 8.64 19.57
N ASN A 37 -14.86 9.96 19.39
CA ASN A 37 -15.87 10.73 18.67
C ASN A 37 -15.53 10.96 17.19
N VAL A 38 -14.45 10.37 16.68
CA VAL A 38 -13.99 10.50 15.29
C VAL A 38 -13.93 9.12 14.66
N THR A 39 -14.63 8.95 13.53
CA THR A 39 -14.62 7.70 12.76
C THR A 39 -14.03 7.98 11.39
N ILE A 40 -12.96 7.27 11.04
CA ILE A 40 -12.47 7.20 9.66
C ILE A 40 -13.19 6.03 9.00
N ARG A 41 -14.02 6.34 7.99
CA ARG A 41 -14.78 5.33 7.25
C ARG A 41 -13.93 4.66 6.18
N ASP A 42 -13.22 5.45 5.38
CA ASP A 42 -12.44 4.99 4.24
C ASP A 42 -11.06 5.67 4.22
N MET A 43 -10.05 4.93 3.78
CA MET A 43 -8.69 5.45 3.55
C MET A 43 -8.12 4.82 2.29
N VAL A 44 -7.65 5.66 1.36
CA VAL A 44 -6.98 5.23 0.13
C VAL A 44 -5.48 5.37 0.33
N VAL A 45 -4.75 4.27 0.21
CA VAL A 45 -3.29 4.21 0.33
C VAL A 45 -2.74 3.71 -1.00
N LEU A 46 -1.81 4.47 -1.59
CA LEU A 46 -1.23 4.19 -2.90
C LEU A 46 0.28 4.42 -2.84
N PRO A 47 1.09 3.60 -3.55
CA PRO A 47 2.48 3.93 -3.78
C PRO A 47 2.58 5.20 -4.63
N THR A 48 3.57 6.06 -4.34
CA THR A 48 3.79 7.31 -5.09
C THR A 48 4.09 7.08 -6.57
N ASN A 49 4.72 5.95 -6.90
CA ASN A 49 5.08 5.58 -8.27
C ASN A 49 4.02 4.68 -8.93
N PHE A 50 2.79 4.72 -8.46
CA PHE A 50 1.67 4.01 -9.07
C PHE A 50 0.95 4.94 -10.05
N ASP A 51 0.98 4.60 -11.33
CA ASP A 51 0.25 5.33 -12.39
C ASP A 51 -1.22 4.85 -12.42
N ILE A 52 -2.20 5.77 -12.42
CA ILE A 52 -3.65 5.50 -12.37
C ILE A 52 -4.29 5.61 -13.75
#